data_AF-A0A453PQA7-F1
#
_entry.id   AF-A0A453PQA7-F1
#
_cell.length_a   1.000
_cell.length_b   1.000
_cell.length_c   1.000
_cell.angle_alpha   90.00
_cell.angle_beta   90.00
_cell.angle_gamma   90.00
#
_symmetry.space_group_name_H-M   'P 1'
#
loop_
_entity.id
_entity.type
_entity.pdbx_description
1 polymer ?
#
loop_
_entity_poly.entity_id
_entity_poly.type
_entity_poly.pdbx_seq_one_letter_code
_entity_poly.pdbx_strand_id
1 'polypeptide(L)'
;MRFDDGIVIVSLESACVMRFSQEGAACDTQKHGESECTNVPVYLNPGSLVVMSGDARYHWKHEINRKPGAQLWNGSELEQHRRTSVTLRKLRASPN
;
A
#
# COMPACT_ATOMS: atom_id res chain seq x y z
N MET A 1 1.07 14.57 -15.30
CA MET A 1 -0.32 14.03 -15.29
C MET A 1 -0.81 13.97 -13.84
N ARG A 2 -2.01 14.49 -13.54
CA ARG A 2 -2.67 14.37 -12.22
C ARG A 2 -3.90 13.47 -12.36
N PHE A 3 -4.18 12.65 -11.36
CA PHE A 3 -5.33 11.73 -11.36
C PHE A 3 -6.41 12.21 -10.40
N ASP A 4 -7.66 11.86 -10.67
CA ASP A 4 -8.83 12.19 -9.85
C ASP A 4 -8.87 11.28 -8.62
N ASP A 5 -9.74 11.58 -7.65
CA ASP A 5 -9.91 10.66 -6.52
C ASP A 5 -10.35 9.25 -6.96
N GLY A 6 -9.95 8.26 -6.18
CA GLY A 6 -10.10 6.86 -6.53
C GLY A 6 -8.88 6.31 -7.28
N ILE A 7 -8.20 5.38 -6.64
CA ILE A 7 -7.26 4.45 -7.27
C ILE A 7 -7.81 3.05 -7.06
N VAL A 8 -7.87 2.26 -8.11
CA VAL A 8 -8.30 0.86 -8.06
C VAL A 8 -7.15 -0.01 -8.52
N ILE A 9 -6.78 -1.02 -7.73
CA ILE A 9 -5.71 -1.96 -8.07
C ILE A 9 -6.24 -3.38 -8.00
N VAL A 10 -6.16 -4.09 -9.12
CA VAL A 10 -6.43 -5.53 -9.20
C VAL A 10 -5.11 -6.29 -9.03
N SER A 11 -5.08 -7.24 -8.11
CA SER A 11 -3.91 -8.11 -7.87
C SER A 11 -4.00 -9.38 -8.68
N LEU A 12 -2.92 -9.78 -9.36
CA LEU A 12 -2.85 -10.97 -10.20
C LEU A 12 -1.59 -11.79 -9.89
N GLU A 13 -1.61 -13.07 -10.24
CA GLU A 13 -0.53 -14.06 -10.11
C GLU A 13 -0.16 -14.45 -8.67
N SER A 14 0.38 -13.53 -7.85
CA SER A 14 0.87 -13.86 -6.51
C SER A 14 0.38 -12.87 -5.44
N ALA A 15 0.36 -13.33 -4.19
CA ALA A 15 -0.03 -12.53 -3.05
C ALA A 15 1.10 -11.61 -2.57
N CYS A 16 0.76 -10.49 -1.93
CA CYS A 16 1.74 -9.61 -1.27
C CYS A 16 1.09 -8.80 -0.15
N VAL A 17 1.90 -8.13 0.67
CA VAL A 17 1.47 -7.17 1.67
C VAL A 17 1.75 -5.75 1.17
N MET A 18 0.70 -4.94 1.07
CA MET A 18 0.79 -3.50 0.85
C MET A 18 0.74 -2.79 2.21
N ARG A 19 1.73 -1.97 2.51
CA ARG A 19 1.80 -1.21 3.77
C ARG A 19 1.35 0.20 3.54
N PHE A 20 0.41 0.66 4.37
CA PHE A 20 -0.03 2.04 4.44
C PHE A 20 0.63 2.73 5.64
N SER A 21 1.25 3.89 5.43
CA SER A 21 1.80 4.74 6.49
C SER A 21 1.37 6.19 6.28
N GLN A 22 0.95 6.86 7.34
CA GLN A 22 0.49 8.24 7.27
C GLN A 22 1.67 9.22 7.05
N GLU A 23 1.48 10.23 6.21
CA GLU A 23 2.49 11.26 6.00
C GLU A 23 2.72 12.10 7.27
N GLY A 24 3.98 12.34 7.62
CA GLY A 24 4.35 13.14 8.80
C GLY A 24 4.51 12.36 10.12
N ALA A 25 4.18 11.06 10.14
CA ALA A 25 4.58 10.18 11.24
C ALA A 25 6.09 9.89 11.11
N ALA A 26 6.93 10.73 11.72
CA ALA A 26 8.35 10.45 11.84
C ALA A 26 8.54 9.20 12.71
N CYS A 27 8.84 8.07 12.06
CA CYS A 27 9.27 6.86 12.74
C CYS A 27 10.74 6.98 13.13
N ASP A 28 11.05 7.85 14.10
CA ASP A 28 12.33 7.78 14.78
C ASP A 28 12.40 6.44 15.51
N THR A 29 13.33 5.60 15.06
CA THR A 29 13.55 4.25 15.57
C THR A 29 14.26 4.35 16.92
N GLN A 30 13.63 4.99 17.91
CA GLN A 30 14.08 5.10 19.30
C GLN A 30 13.11 6.03 20.03
N LYS A 31 12.05 5.46 20.61
CA LYS A 31 11.55 5.82 21.95
C LYS A 31 10.39 4.91 22.32
N HIS A 32 10.59 4.22 23.44
CA HIS A 32 9.57 3.51 24.18
C HIS A 32 8.59 4.56 24.73
N GLY A 33 7.45 4.72 24.06
CA GLY A 33 6.44 5.71 24.43
C GLY A 33 5.53 6.04 23.25
N GLU A 34 4.42 5.30 23.14
CA GLU A 34 3.10 5.62 22.57
C GLU A 34 2.95 6.77 21.54
N SER A 35 3.91 6.95 20.63
CA SER A 35 3.62 7.54 19.32
C SER A 35 3.41 6.37 18.37
N GLU A 36 2.16 5.90 18.30
CA GLU A 36 1.75 4.88 17.35
C GLU A 36 2.00 5.40 15.94
N CYS A 37 3.16 5.05 15.36
CA CYS A 37 3.39 5.22 13.94
C CYS A 37 2.46 4.25 13.21
N THR A 38 1.25 4.72 12.86
CA THR A 38 0.17 3.92 12.29
C THR A 38 0.61 3.33 10.95
N ASN A 39 1.11 2.10 11.01
CA ASN A 39 1.38 1.27 9.85
C ASN A 39 0.25 0.26 9.72
N VAL A 40 -0.49 0.31 8.61
CA VAL A 40 -1.60 -0.62 8.35
C VAL A 40 -1.17 -1.56 7.22
N PRO A 41 -0.81 -2.82 7.52
CA PRO A 41 -0.54 -3.81 6.49
C PRO A 41 -1.85 -4.34 5.90
N VAL A 42 -1.91 -4.43 4.57
CA VAL A 42 -3.06 -4.94 3.81
C VAL A 42 -2.60 -6.11 2.96
N TYR A 43 -3.19 -7.27 3.16
CA TYR A 43 -2.90 -8.46 2.39
C TYR A 43 -3.69 -8.48 1.08
N LEU A 44 -2.96 -8.62 -0.03
CA LEU A 44 -3.49 -8.58 -1.38
C LEU A 44 -3.30 -9.94 -2.03
N ASN A 45 -4.38 -10.71 -2.09
CA ASN A 45 -4.42 -12.00 -2.77
C ASN A 45 -4.64 -11.85 -4.29
N PRO A 46 -4.20 -12.82 -5.12
CA PRO A 46 -4.63 -12.90 -6.51
C PRO A 46 -6.17 -12.86 -6.62
N GLY A 47 -6.69 -12.00 -7.50
CA GLY A 47 -8.13 -11.74 -7.65
C GLY A 47 -8.68 -10.67 -6.71
N SER A 48 -7.89 -10.16 -5.75
CA SER A 48 -8.34 -9.09 -4.86
C SER A 48 -8.38 -7.73 -5.57
N LEU A 49 -9.28 -6.87 -5.10
CA LEU A 49 -9.38 -5.46 -5.49
C LEU A 49 -9.08 -4.58 -4.28
N VAL A 50 -8.14 -3.66 -4.39
CA VAL A 50 -8.00 -2.58 -3.41
C VAL A 50 -8.44 -1.26 -4.03
N VAL A 51 -9.24 -0.51 -3.27
CA VAL A 51 -9.76 0.81 -3.65
C VAL A 51 -9.28 1.82 -2.63
N MET A 52 -8.57 2.85 -3.09
CA MET A 52 -8.07 3.94 -2.24
C MET A 52 -8.74 5.24 -2.66
N SER A 53 -9.33 5.95 -1.71
CA SER A 53 -9.99 7.25 -1.90
C SER A 53 -9.77 8.14 -0.68
N GLY A 54 -9.98 9.45 -0.82
CA GLY A 54 -9.79 10.41 0.26
C GLY A 54 -8.42 10.28 0.94
N ASP A 55 -8.41 10.22 2.27
CA ASP A 55 -7.16 10.21 3.05
C ASP A 55 -6.22 9.07 2.68
N ALA A 56 -6.73 7.86 2.47
CA ALA A 56 -5.90 6.70 2.10
C ALA A 56 -5.12 6.91 0.79
N ARG A 57 -5.59 7.81 -0.09
CA ARG A 57 -4.93 8.18 -1.33
C ARG A 57 -4.01 9.39 -1.16
N TYR A 58 -4.47 10.42 -0.46
CA TYR A 58 -3.83 11.73 -0.45
C TYR A 58 -2.89 11.96 0.73
N HIS A 59 -3.17 11.34 1.88
CA HIS A 59 -2.47 11.56 3.15
C HIS A 59 -1.69 10.33 3.64
N TRP A 60 -1.76 9.22 2.88
CA TRP A 60 -1.09 7.97 3.22
C TRP A 60 -0.20 7.51 2.07
N LYS A 61 1.01 7.07 2.43
CA LYS A 61 1.93 6.38 1.55
C LYS A 61 1.56 4.90 1.55
N HIS A 62 1.41 4.33 0.37
CA HIS A 62 1.24 2.89 0.19
C HIS A 62 2.46 2.32 -0.53
N GLU A 63 3.02 1.24 0.02
CA GLU A 63 4.19 0.58 -0.54
C GLU A 63 4.06 -0.94 -0.51
N ILE A 64 4.75 -1.61 -1.43
CA ILE A 64 4.97 -3.06 -1.38
C ILE A 64 6.48 -3.23 -1.28
N ASN A 65 6.95 -3.99 -0.29
CA ASN A 65 8.37 -4.31 -0.17
C ASN A 65 8.81 -5.08 -1.43
N ARG A 66 9.85 -4.60 -2.12
CA ARG A 66 10.38 -5.22 -3.35
C ARG A 66 11.65 -6.04 -3.12
N LYS A 67 12.14 -6.10 -1.88
CA LYS A 67 13.32 -6.90 -1.54
C LYS A 67 12.99 -8.38 -1.80
N PRO A 68 13.86 -9.14 -2.49
CA PRO A 68 13.66 -10.58 -2.66
C PRO A 68 13.53 -11.31 -1.31
N GLY A 69 12.81 -12.44 -1.30
CA GLY A 69 12.56 -13.27 -0.11
C GLY A 69 11.15 -13.11 0.44
N ALA A 70 10.97 -13.41 1.73
CA ALA A 70 9.65 -13.38 2.37
C ALA A 70 9.25 -12.00 2.90
N GLN A 71 7.93 -11.76 2.95
CA GLN A 71 7.28 -10.70 3.73
C GLN A 71 6.64 -11.31 4.98
N LEU A 72 6.43 -10.53 6.03
CA LEU A 72 5.66 -10.99 7.19
C LEU A 72 4.20 -10.59 7.05
N TRP A 73 3.31 -11.57 7.22
CA TRP A 73 1.87 -11.37 7.31
C TRP A 73 1.31 -12.21 8.46
N ASN A 74 0.66 -11.55 9.44
CA ASN A 74 0.10 -12.21 10.63
C ASN A 74 1.07 -13.18 11.33
N GLY A 75 2.34 -12.78 11.45
CA GLY A 75 3.39 -13.60 12.06
C GLY A 75 3.89 -14.78 11.22
N SER A 76 3.37 -14.96 10.01
CA SER A 76 3.80 -15.98 9.06
C SER A 76 4.60 -15.38 7.92
N GLU A 77 5.56 -16.13 7.40
CA GLU A 77 6.32 -15.76 6.21
C GLU A 77 5.47 -15.95 4.95
N LEU A 78 5.46 -14.93 4.10
CA LEU A 78 4.83 -14.90 2.79
C LEU A 78 5.94 -14.76 1.75
N GLU A 79 6.28 -15.87 1.11
CA GLU A 79 7.24 -15.90 0.01
C GLU A 79 6.78 -15.01 -1.15
N GLN A 80 7.69 -14.15 -1.63
CA GLN A 80 7.39 -13.25 -2.73
C GLN A 80 7.68 -13.92 -4.07
N HIS A 81 6.67 -13.93 -4.93
CA HIS A 81 6.76 -14.43 -6.29
C HIS A 81 6.45 -13.32 -7.30
N ARG A 82 6.67 -13.60 -8.59
CA ARG A 82 6.27 -12.67 -9.67
C ARG A 82 4.79 -12.31 -9.51
N ARG A 83 4.54 -11.01 -9.43
CA ARG A 83 3.21 -10.42 -9.25
C ARG A 83 2.93 -9.44 -10.37
N THR A 84 1.73 -9.52 -10.92
CA THR A 84 1.22 -8.50 -11.83
C THR A 84 0.06 -7.78 -11.15
N SER A 85 -0.07 -6.47 -11.38
CA SER A 85 -1.27 -5.74 -10.97
C SER A 85 -1.69 -4.74 -12.02
N VAL A 86 -3.01 -4.58 -12.14
CA VAL A 86 -3.62 -3.58 -13.03
C VAL A 86 -4.11 -2.43 -12.17
N THR A 87 -3.51 -1.25 -12.36
CA THR A 87 -3.88 -0.03 -11.63
C THR A 87 -4.70 0.88 -12.53
N LEU A 88 -5.96 1.10 -12.15
CA LEU A 88 -6.89 1.98 -12.85
C LEU A 88 -6.93 3.33 -12.12
N ARG A 89 -6.80 4.41 -12.90
CA ARG A 89 -6.86 5.79 -12.41
C ARG A 89 -7.54 6.67 -13.44
N LYS A 90 -8.47 7.50 -12.99
CA LYS A 90 -9.12 8.50 -13.85
C LYS A 90 -8.18 9.70 -13.98
N LEU A 91 -7.86 10.10 -15.22
CA LEU A 91 -7.09 11.31 -15.48
C LEU A 91 -7.92 12.54 -15.11
N ARG A 92 -7.33 13.51 -14.39
CA ARG A 92 -8.00 14.80 -14.16
C ARG A 92 -8.03 15.61 -15.45
N ALA A 93 -9.22 16.10 -15.81
CA ALA A 93 -9.45 16.86 -17.03
C ALA A 93 -8.84 18.27 -17.01
N SER A 94 -8.58 18.85 -15.82
CA SER A 94 -8.11 20.23 -15.67
C SER A 94 -6.91 20.36 -14.72
N PRO A 95 -5.96 21.27 -15.03
CA PRO A 95 -4.84 21.61 -14.15
C PRO A 95 -5.29 22.68 -13.15
N ASN A 96 -5.77 22.25 -11.98
CA ASN A 96 -5.74 23.07 -10.76
C ASN A 96 -4.68 22.46 -9.86
#